data_AF-A0A529Y9H2-F1
#
_entry.id   AF-A0A529Y9H2-F1
#
_cell.length_a   1.000
_cell.length_b   1.000
_cell.length_c   1.000
_cell.angle_alpha   90.00
_cell.angle_beta   90.00
_cell.angle_gamma   90.00
#
_symmetry.space_group_name_H-M   'P 1'
#
loop_
_entity.id
_entity.type
_entity.pdbx_description
1 polymer ?
#
loop_
_entity_poly.entity_id
_entity_poly.type
_entity_poly.pdbx_seq_one_letter_code
_entity_poly.pdbx_strand_id
1 'polypeptide(L)'
;MVDDSNDIETVAITRIAPGHIESFHRALDLVARERKYLSFLEAPPLDQTRRFVLDRIAAGDPGFVAVVRGEVVGWCDISRLER
;
A
#
# COMPACT_ATOMS: atom_id res chain seq x y z
N MET A 1 12.47 14.39 34.82
CA MET A 1 11.49 13.31 34.62
C MET A 1 10.55 13.78 33.53
N VAL A 2 10.92 13.54 32.27
CA VAL A 2 10.01 13.73 31.12
C VAL A 2 9.90 12.32 30.55
N ASP A 3 8.68 11.82 30.54
CA ASP A 3 8.32 10.48 30.14
C ASP A 3 8.57 10.32 28.63
N ASP A 4 9.57 9.51 28.27
CA ASP A 4 9.97 9.20 26.88
C ASP A 4 9.09 8.06 26.32
N SER A 5 7.83 7.99 26.75
CA SER A 5 6.95 6.85 26.56
C SER A 5 6.10 6.99 25.29
N ASN A 6 6.71 6.55 24.19
CA ASN A 6 6.05 5.76 23.14
C ASN A 6 4.97 6.47 22.29
N ASP A 7 5.38 7.41 21.43
CA ASP A 7 4.58 7.92 20.29
C ASP A 7 4.43 6.86 19.17
N ILE A 8 4.03 5.62 19.50
CA ILE A 8 3.62 4.66 18.46
C ILE A 8 2.23 5.06 18.02
N GLU A 9 2.16 5.80 16.92
CA GLU A 9 0.90 6.09 16.25
C GLU A 9 0.15 4.78 15.95
N THR A 10 -1.15 4.79 16.18
CA THR A 10 -1.99 3.61 15.91
C THR A 10 -1.99 3.32 14.41
N VAL A 11 -1.43 2.17 14.02
CA VAL A 11 -1.48 1.67 12.66
C VAL A 11 -2.74 0.82 12.49
N ALA A 12 -3.64 1.23 11.59
CA ALA A 12 -4.80 0.44 11.23
C ALA A 12 -4.48 -0.48 10.04
N ILE A 13 -4.71 -1.78 10.18
CA ILE A 13 -4.64 -2.72 9.06
C ILE A 13 -6.04 -2.93 8.50
N THR A 14 -6.26 -2.58 7.24
CA THR A 14 -7.57 -2.68 6.59
C THR A 14 -7.45 -3.24 5.18
N ARG A 15 -8.54 -3.80 4.65
CA ARG A 15 -8.59 -4.27 3.26
C ARG A 15 -8.40 -3.07 2.33
N ILE A 16 -7.63 -3.26 1.26
CA ILE A 16 -7.47 -2.21 0.24
C ILE A 16 -8.83 -1.88 -0.40
N ALA A 17 -9.07 -0.60 -0.64
CA ALA A 17 -10.33 -0.06 -1.13
C ALA A 17 -10.03 1.08 -2.11
N PRO A 18 -10.99 1.50 -2.97
CA PRO A 18 -10.74 2.54 -3.97
C PRO A 18 -10.20 3.85 -3.40
N GLY A 19 -10.61 4.24 -2.18
CA GLY A 19 -10.11 5.44 -1.50
C GLY A 19 -8.64 5.39 -1.10
N HIS A 20 -8.03 4.20 -1.04
CA HIS A 20 -6.61 4.04 -0.69
C HIS A 20 -5.67 4.19 -1.87
N ILE A 21 -6.17 4.17 -3.12
CA ILE A 21 -5.36 3.99 -4.33
C ILE A 21 -4.26 5.06 -4.48
N GLU A 22 -4.58 6.32 -4.23
CA GLU A 22 -3.61 7.42 -4.39
C GLU A 22 -2.52 7.37 -3.33
N SER A 23 -2.89 7.09 -2.08
CA SER A 23 -1.92 6.97 -0.98
C SER A 23 -1.07 5.71 -1.12
N PHE A 24 -1.68 4.60 -1.54
CA PHE A 24 -0.98 3.37 -1.90
C PHE A 24 0.03 3.59 -3.04
N HIS A 25 -0.35 4.32 -4.10
CA HIS A 25 0.55 4.67 -5.20
C HIS A 25 1.76 5.47 -4.72
N ARG A 26 1.55 6.46 -3.86
CA ARG A 26 2.66 7.22 -3.24
C ARG A 26 3.58 6.34 -2.41
N ALA A 27 3.04 5.47 -1.57
CA ALA A 27 3.83 4.55 -0.75
C ALA A 27 4.64 3.57 -1.61
N LEU A 28 4.02 3.04 -2.67
CA LEU A 28 4.67 2.16 -3.63
C LEU A 28 5.82 2.86 -4.36
N ASP A 29 5.60 4.09 -4.83
CA ASP A 29 6.61 4.88 -5.56
C ASP A 29 7.79 5.24 -4.66
N LEU A 30 7.52 5.63 -3.41
CA LEU A 30 8.55 5.97 -2.43
C LEU A 30 9.51 4.79 -2.22
N VAL A 31 8.98 3.60 -1.97
CA VAL A 31 9.79 2.38 -1.77
C VAL A 31 10.48 1.93 -3.06
N ALA A 32 9.81 2.03 -4.22
CA ALA A 32 10.41 1.69 -5.51
C ALA A 32 11.64 2.56 -5.84
N ARG A 33 11.57 3.86 -5.53
CA ARG A 33 12.66 4.82 -5.75
C ARG A 33 13.86 4.63 -4.83
N GLU A 34 13.75 3.81 -3.78
CA GLU A 34 14.92 3.36 -3.00
C GLU A 34 15.81 2.41 -3.79
N ARG A 35 15.28 1.77 -4.86
CA ARG A 35 16.02 0.90 -5.79
C ARG A 35 16.78 -0.24 -5.11
N LYS A 36 16.20 -0.77 -4.03
CA LYS A 36 16.84 -1.78 -3.18
C LYS A 36 16.00 -3.03 -2.98
N TYR A 37 14.67 -2.90 -3.00
CA TYR A 37 13.76 -3.95 -2.51
C TYR A 37 12.77 -4.46 -3.55
N LEU A 38 12.29 -3.58 -4.44
CA LEU A 38 11.32 -3.92 -5.48
C LEU A 38 12.01 -4.10 -6.84
N SER A 39 11.41 -4.88 -7.72
CA SER A 39 11.92 -5.14 -9.06
C SER A 39 11.77 -3.95 -10.02
N PHE A 40 10.84 -3.03 -9.74
CA PHE A 40 10.67 -1.77 -10.47
C PHE A 40 11.29 -0.59 -9.70
N LEU A 41 11.78 0.41 -10.44
CA LEU A 41 12.56 1.55 -9.92
C LEU A 41 11.70 2.80 -9.62
N GLU A 42 10.42 2.75 -10.00
CA GLU A 42 9.37 3.72 -9.71
C GLU A 42 8.01 3.01 -9.79
N ALA A 43 6.98 3.60 -9.20
CA ALA A 43 5.64 3.03 -9.32
C ALA A 43 5.14 3.11 -10.78
N PRO A 44 4.30 2.16 -11.21
CA PRO A 44 3.55 2.31 -12.45
C PRO A 44 2.74 3.63 -12.47
N PRO A 45 2.33 4.12 -13.64
CA PRO A 45 1.41 5.27 -13.73
C PRO A 45 0.16 5.07 -12.87
N LEU A 46 -0.34 6.13 -12.24
CA LEU A 46 -1.44 6.06 -11.28
C LEU A 46 -2.68 5.35 -11.85
N ASP A 47 -3.01 5.56 -13.12
CA ASP A 47 -4.14 4.89 -13.76
C ASP A 47 -3.95 3.38 -13.91
N GLN A 48 -2.71 2.93 -14.16
CA GLN A 48 -2.38 1.51 -14.21
C GLN A 48 -2.46 0.88 -12.81
N THR A 49 -1.93 1.55 -11.79
CA THR A 49 -2.06 1.13 -10.38
C THR A 49 -3.53 1.08 -9.95
N ARG A 50 -4.32 2.09 -10.34
CA ARG A 50 -5.77 2.13 -10.07
C ARG A 50 -6.47 0.92 -10.67
N ARG A 51 -6.20 0.62 -11.94
CA ARG A 51 -6.78 -0.54 -12.62
C ARG A 51 -6.40 -1.85 -11.94
N PHE A 52 -5.11 -2.03 -11.65
CA PHE A 52 -4.61 -3.20 -10.93
C PHE A 52 -5.32 -3.42 -9.59
N VAL A 53 -5.47 -2.38 -8.77
CA VAL A 53 -6.13 -2.50 -7.46
C VAL A 53 -7.62 -2.84 -7.63
N LEU A 54 -8.32 -2.18 -8.55
CA LEU A 54 -9.76 -2.41 -8.77
C LEU A 54 -10.03 -3.81 -9.30
N ASP A 55 -9.25 -4.29 -10.27
CA ASP A 55 -9.40 -5.63 -10.84
C ASP A 55 -9.21 -6.70 -9.75
N ARG A 56 -8.26 -6.49 -8.82
CA ARG A 56 -8.00 -7.41 -7.70
C ARG A 56 -9.06 -7.37 -6.61
N ILE A 57 -9.61 -6.19 -6.32
CA ILE A 57 -10.78 -6.07 -5.44
C ILE A 57 -11.96 -6.84 -6.06
N ALA A 58 -12.21 -6.67 -7.37
CA ALA A 58 -13.28 -7.36 -8.08
C ALA A 58 -13.08 -8.88 -8.11
N ALA A 59 -11.83 -9.35 -8.28
CA ALA A 59 -11.48 -10.76 -8.20
C ALA A 59 -11.55 -11.33 -6.77
N GLY A 60 -11.68 -10.48 -5.74
CA GLY A 60 -11.64 -10.91 -4.34
C GLY A 60 -10.26 -11.43 -3.91
N ASP A 61 -9.19 -10.92 -4.52
CA ASP A 61 -7.82 -11.22 -4.09
C ASP A 61 -7.57 -10.66 -2.67
N PRO A 62 -6.71 -11.29 -1.87
CA PRO A 62 -6.25 -10.71 -0.61
C PRO A 62 -5.33 -9.51 -0.89
N GLY A 63 -5.69 -8.36 -0.32
CA GLY A 63 -4.91 -7.13 -0.35
C GLY A 63 -5.25 -6.25 0.85
N PHE A 64 -4.24 -5.88 1.62
CA PHE A 64 -4.36 -5.08 2.82
C PHE A 64 -3.39 -3.91 2.79
N VAL A 65 -3.78 -2.82 3.45
CA VAL A 65 -2.95 -1.63 3.66
C VAL A 65 -2.82 -1.34 5.15
N ALA A 66 -1.64 -0.88 5.55
CA ALA A 66 -1.38 -0.28 6.84
C ALA A 66 -1.60 1.23 6.72
N VAL A 67 -2.46 1.81 7.56
CA VAL A 67 -2.87 3.21 7.50
C VAL A 67 -2.53 3.92 8.80
N VAL A 68 -1.87 5.07 8.67
CA VAL A 68 -1.54 5.99 9.77
C VAL A 68 -2.06 7.37 9.38
N ARG A 69 -2.89 7.99 10.24
CA ARG A 69 -3.50 9.31 9.99
C ARG A 69 -4.20 9.44 8.61
N GLY A 70 -4.81 8.34 8.13
CA GLY A 70 -5.49 8.31 6.83
C GLY A 70 -4.58 8.05 5.63
N GLU A 71 -3.27 7.95 5.83
CA GLU A 71 -2.28 7.67 4.78
C GLU A 71 -1.79 6.23 4.84
N VAL A 72 -1.69 5.59 3.68
CA VAL A 72 -1.09 4.28 3.50
C VAL A 72 0.42 4.38 3.73
N VAL A 73 0.92 3.63 4.72
CA VAL A 73 2.34 3.54 5.05
C VAL A 73 2.95 2.17 4.72
N GLY A 74 2.11 1.21 4.30
CA GLY A 74 2.55 -0.12 3.93
C GLY A 74 1.41 -0.92 3.29
N TRP A 75 1.76 -1.99 2.60
CA TRP A 75 0.81 -2.86 1.92
C TRP A 75 1.28 -4.31 1.94
N CYS A 76 0.32 -5.23 1.80
CA CYS A 76 0.57 -6.64 1.57
C CYS A 76 -0.55 -7.22 0.72
N ASP A 77 -0.20 -7.83 -0.40
CA ASP A 77 -1.15 -8.42 -1.32
C ASP A 77 -0.57 -9.69 -1.96
N ILE A 78 -1.45 -10.63 -2.34
CA ILE A 78 -1.05 -11.89 -2.98
C ILE A 78 -1.90 -12.09 -4.22
N SER A 79 -1.27 -12.01 -5.41
CA SER A 79 -1.97 -12.23 -6.68
C SER A 79 -2.21 -13.72 -6.88
N ARG A 80 -3.39 -14.08 -7.36
CA ARG A 80 -3.65 -15.45 -7.84
C ARG A 80 -2.87 -15.66 -9.13
N LEU A 81 -2.28 -16.85 -9.27
CA LEU A 81 -1.70 -17.26 -10.55
C LEU A 81 -2.86 -17.57 -11.50
N GLU A 82 -3.01 -16.79 -12.57
CA GLU A 82 -3.95 -17.12 -13.63
C GLU A 82 -3.46 -18.40 -14.34
N ARG A 83 -4.37 -19.35 -14.52
CA ARG A 83 -4.10 -20.67 -15.08
C ARG A 83 -4.43 -20.73 -16.56
#